data_AF-A0A8J4EFK3-F1
#
_entry.id   AF-A0A8J4EFK3-F1
#
_cell.length_a   1.000
_cell.length_b   1.000
_cell.length_c   1.000
_cell.angle_alpha   90.00
_cell.angle_beta   90.00
_cell.angle_gamma   90.00
#
_symmetry.space_group_name_H-M   'P 1'
#
loop_
_entity.id
_entity.type
_entity.pdbx_description
1 polymer ?
#
loop_
_entity_poly.entity_id
_entity_poly.type
_entity_poly.pdbx_seq_one_letter_code
_entity_poly.pdbx_strand_id
1 'polypeptide(L)'
;MEVGPGASGGVGSSHKGRVGLLLWAAVGIVFFLVVACYAGAIDRSLQIRGVAADARVVEAIRRPKGTTVTVEFVSRDGVAVTAECSSCSSDLVEGDIVQIRYDPAFLDSDVEAVGNRGHRRMALFALAMVACLSVVAGVTATRLRRR
;
A
#
# COMPACT_ATOMS: atom_id res chain seq x y z
N MET A 1 -17.37 30.87 65.07
CA MET A 1 -16.68 31.38 63.87
C MET A 1 -15.89 30.21 63.32
N GLU A 2 -16.44 29.56 62.29
CA GLU A 2 -15.92 28.33 61.72
C GLU A 2 -14.72 28.58 60.81
N VAL A 3 -13.71 27.73 60.96
CA VAL A 3 -12.53 27.62 60.11
C VAL A 3 -12.91 26.73 58.93
N GLY A 4 -12.91 27.27 57.70
CA GLY A 4 -13.09 26.48 56.49
C GLY A 4 -11.80 25.73 56.10
N PRO A 5 -11.84 24.42 55.84
CA PRO A 5 -10.69 23.71 55.29
C PRO A 5 -10.60 23.87 53.78
N GLY A 6 -9.36 24.01 53.32
CA GLY A 6 -8.96 24.39 51.99
C GLY A 6 -9.15 23.33 50.92
N ALA A 7 -9.19 23.83 49.69
CA ALA A 7 -9.20 23.07 48.45
C ALA A 7 -7.99 22.14 48.35
N SER A 8 -8.25 20.84 48.22
CA SER A 8 -7.27 19.83 47.83
C SER A 8 -7.00 19.94 46.32
N GLY A 9 -5.86 20.53 45.96
CA GLY A 9 -5.33 20.55 44.61
C GLY A 9 -4.73 19.21 44.22
N GLY A 10 -5.51 18.36 43.55
CA GLY A 10 -5.03 17.14 42.90
C GLY A 10 -4.45 17.42 41.52
N VAL A 11 -3.20 17.89 41.44
CA VAL A 11 -2.43 17.92 40.18
C VAL A 11 -1.39 16.80 40.24
N GLY A 12 -1.71 15.63 39.67
CA GLY A 12 -0.80 14.49 39.78
C GLY A 12 -1.14 13.28 38.93
N SER A 13 -1.44 13.42 37.64
CA SER A 13 -1.57 12.22 36.77
C SER A 13 -1.29 12.38 35.27
N SER A 14 -0.72 13.50 34.80
CA SER A 14 -0.64 13.76 33.34
C SER A 14 0.58 13.13 32.61
N HIS A 15 1.53 12.53 33.33
CA HIS A 15 2.78 12.04 32.71
C HIS A 15 2.75 10.57 32.26
N LYS A 16 2.05 9.68 32.97
CA LYS A 16 2.00 8.24 32.64
C LYS A 16 1.17 7.94 31.38
N GLY A 17 0.08 8.67 31.15
CA GLY A 17 -0.76 8.50 29.96
C GLY A 17 -0.07 8.89 28.64
N ARG A 18 0.83 9.89 28.69
CA ARG A 18 1.56 10.39 27.51
C ARG A 18 2.61 9.39 27.01
N VAL A 19 3.28 8.68 27.93
CA VAL A 19 4.27 7.65 27.58
C VAL A 19 3.58 6.45 26.94
N GLY A 20 2.41 6.02 27.46
CA GLY A 20 1.62 4.95 26.85
C GLY A 20 1.15 5.28 25.43
N LEU A 21 0.68 6.51 25.20
CA LEU A 21 0.24 6.96 23.87
C LEU A 21 1.38 6.96 22.85
N LEU A 22 2.58 7.41 23.24
CA LEU A 22 3.75 7.43 22.36
C LEU A 22 4.22 6.02 21.99
N LEU A 23 4.17 5.08 22.93
CA LEU A 23 4.51 3.68 22.69
C LEU A 23 3.54 3.03 21.70
N TRP A 24 2.24 3.26 21.87
CA TRP A 24 1.22 2.77 20.93
C TRP A 24 1.37 3.39 19.54
N ALA A 25 1.66 4.69 19.46
CA ALA A 25 1.92 5.35 18.18
C ALA A 25 3.15 4.77 17.46
N ALA A 26 4.24 4.51 18.19
CA ALA A 26 5.44 3.90 17.63
C ALA A 26 5.17 2.49 17.09
N VAL A 27 4.44 1.65 17.84
CA VAL A 27 4.04 0.30 17.38
C VAL A 27 3.15 0.38 16.14
N GLY A 28 2.20 1.31 16.10
CA GLY A 28 1.34 1.53 14.94
C GLY A 28 2.13 1.93 13.68
N ILE A 29 3.13 2.80 13.82
CA ILE A 29 4.00 3.22 12.71
C ILE A 29 4.85 2.06 12.21
N VAL A 30 5.44 1.26 13.11
CA VAL A 30 6.24 0.09 12.74
C VAL A 30 5.36 -0.95 12.03
N PHE A 31 4.16 -1.21 12.52
CA PHE A 31 3.22 -2.13 11.88
C PHE A 31 2.85 -1.64 10.46
N PHE A 32 2.53 -0.36 10.29
CA PHE A 32 2.25 0.22 8.98
C PHE A 32 3.45 0.13 8.02
N LEU A 33 4.67 0.35 8.53
CA LEU A 33 5.90 0.19 7.76
C LEU A 33 6.10 -1.25 7.29
N VAL A 34 5.86 -2.23 8.14
CA VAL A 34 5.96 -3.66 7.79
C VAL A 34 4.95 -4.03 6.71
N VAL A 35 3.69 -3.59 6.84
CA VAL A 35 2.64 -3.83 5.82
C VAL A 35 2.99 -3.17 4.49
N ALA A 36 3.48 -1.93 4.50
CA ALA A 36 3.89 -1.22 3.29
C ALA A 36 5.10 -1.88 2.61
N CYS A 37 6.08 -2.35 3.39
CA CYS A 37 7.23 -3.10 2.87
C CYS A 37 6.80 -4.45 2.29
N TYR A 38 5.85 -5.16 2.91
CA TYR A 38 5.34 -6.45 2.44
C TYR A 38 4.60 -6.29 1.11
N ALA A 39 3.68 -5.33 1.00
CA ALA A 39 2.98 -5.02 -0.25
C ALA A 39 3.95 -4.62 -1.36
N GLY A 40 4.93 -3.76 -1.06
CA GLY A 40 5.95 -3.35 -2.03
C GLY A 40 6.95 -4.44 -2.43
N ALA A 41 7.11 -5.51 -1.62
CA ALA A 41 7.95 -6.65 -1.96
C ALA A 41 7.27 -7.59 -2.97
N ILE A 42 5.95 -7.80 -2.84
CA ILE A 42 5.14 -8.59 -3.76
C ILE A 42 5.05 -7.89 -5.13
N ASP A 43 4.84 -6.58 -5.16
CA ASP A 43 4.88 -5.78 -6.41
C ASP A 43 6.25 -5.86 -7.12
N ARG A 44 7.34 -6.08 -6.38
CA ARG A 44 8.69 -6.19 -6.96
C ARG A 44 9.00 -7.58 -7.53
N SER A 45 8.41 -8.66 -7.02
CA SER A 45 8.71 -10.01 -7.55
C SER A 45 8.26 -10.16 -9.00
N LEU A 46 7.09 -9.62 -9.35
CA LEU A 46 6.61 -9.57 -10.72
C LEU A 46 7.49 -8.68 -11.61
N GLN A 47 8.01 -7.56 -11.09
CA GLN A 47 8.92 -6.72 -11.87
C GLN A 47 10.26 -7.38 -12.19
N ILE A 48 10.75 -8.29 -11.35
CA ILE A 48 12.07 -8.92 -11.49
C ILE A 48 11.97 -10.28 -12.21
N ARG A 49 10.89 -11.04 -12.02
CA ARG A 49 10.73 -12.40 -12.57
C ARG A 49 9.65 -12.53 -13.65
N GLY A 50 8.74 -11.56 -13.75
CA GLY A 50 7.64 -11.63 -14.68
C GLY A 50 8.10 -11.51 -16.13
N VAL A 51 7.51 -12.32 -17.00
CA VAL A 51 7.75 -12.32 -18.44
C VAL A 51 6.74 -11.38 -19.10
N ALA A 52 7.21 -10.54 -20.01
CA ALA A 52 6.32 -9.69 -20.80
C ALA A 52 5.73 -10.47 -21.97
N ALA A 53 4.43 -10.33 -22.22
CA ALA A 53 3.73 -10.90 -23.35
C ALA A 53 2.67 -9.94 -23.87
N ASP A 54 2.35 -10.04 -25.16
CA ASP A 54 1.18 -9.37 -25.71
C ASP A 54 -0.05 -10.21 -25.39
N ALA A 55 -1.07 -9.56 -24.82
CA ALA A 55 -2.34 -10.17 -24.48
C ALA A 55 -3.48 -9.45 -25.18
N ARG A 56 -4.48 -10.20 -25.58
CA ARG A 56 -5.72 -9.67 -26.15
C ARG A 56 -6.78 -9.57 -25.06
N VAL A 57 -7.45 -8.45 -24.95
CA VAL A 57 -8.60 -8.31 -24.05
C VAL A 57 -9.76 -9.13 -24.61
N VAL A 58 -10.22 -10.12 -23.85
CA VAL A 58 -11.35 -10.98 -24.22
C VAL A 58 -12.62 -10.59 -23.49
N GLU A 59 -12.51 -9.86 -22.38
CA GLU A 59 -13.67 -9.36 -21.66
C GLU A 59 -13.30 -8.11 -20.85
N ALA A 60 -14.18 -7.11 -20.84
CA ALA A 60 -14.04 -5.93 -20.01
C ALA A 60 -15.38 -5.60 -19.33
N ILE A 61 -15.55 -6.01 -18.08
CA ILE A 61 -16.79 -5.80 -17.32
C ILE A 61 -16.64 -4.55 -16.46
N ARG A 62 -17.35 -3.48 -16.81
CA ARG A 62 -17.46 -2.28 -15.98
C ARG A 62 -18.51 -2.48 -14.89
N ARG A 63 -18.08 -2.49 -13.63
CA ARG A 63 -18.96 -2.54 -12.44
C ARG A 63 -18.91 -1.21 -11.69
N PRO A 64 -19.94 -0.87 -10.91
CA PRO A 64 -19.94 0.36 -10.09
C PRO A 64 -18.82 0.41 -9.04
N LYS A 65 -18.20 -0.72 -8.70
CA LYS A 65 -17.08 -0.83 -7.76
C LYS A 65 -15.71 -0.98 -8.41
N GLY A 66 -15.62 -1.00 -9.74
CA GLY A 66 -14.36 -1.21 -10.47
C GLY A 66 -14.57 -1.86 -11.84
N THR A 67 -13.53 -1.90 -12.65
CA THR A 67 -13.56 -2.61 -13.94
C THR A 67 -12.73 -3.88 -13.81
N THR A 68 -13.32 -5.01 -14.17
CA THR A 68 -12.63 -6.30 -14.30
C THR A 68 -12.28 -6.48 -15.77
N VAL A 69 -11.00 -6.71 -16.07
CA VAL A 69 -10.50 -6.92 -17.43
C VAL A 69 -9.90 -8.31 -17.51
N THR A 70 -10.43 -9.15 -18.39
CA THR A 70 -9.93 -10.49 -18.68
C THR A 70 -9.11 -10.44 -19.97
N VAL A 71 -7.90 -11.00 -19.92
CA VAL A 71 -6.97 -11.04 -21.06
C VAL A 71 -6.60 -12.48 -21.42
N GLU A 72 -6.37 -12.71 -22.70
CA GLU A 72 -5.89 -13.96 -23.25
C GLU A 72 -4.49 -13.75 -23.84
N PHE A 73 -3.54 -14.62 -23.50
CA PHE A 73 -2.17 -14.57 -24.01
C PHE A 73 -1.60 -15.97 -24.19
N VAL A 74 -0.50 -16.05 -24.94
CA VAL A 74 0.26 -17.29 -25.09
C VAL A 74 1.46 -17.23 -24.16
N SER A 75 1.55 -18.18 -23.24
CA SER A 75 2.69 -18.32 -22.34
C SER A 75 3.97 -18.63 -23.13
N ARG A 76 5.11 -18.43 -22.49
CA ARG A 76 6.44 -18.79 -23.03
C ARG A 76 6.53 -20.25 -23.48
N ASP A 77 5.77 -21.14 -22.86
CA ASP A 77 5.73 -22.57 -23.20
C ASP A 77 4.73 -22.89 -24.34
N GLY A 78 4.12 -21.86 -24.93
CA GLY A 78 3.17 -22.00 -26.03
C GLY A 78 1.75 -22.32 -25.61
N VAL A 79 1.42 -22.20 -24.31
CA VAL A 79 0.09 -22.50 -23.78
C VAL A 79 -0.79 -21.25 -23.84
N ALA A 80 -1.99 -21.36 -24.41
CA ALA A 80 -2.97 -20.29 -24.33
C ALA A 80 -3.55 -20.21 -22.91
N VAL A 81 -3.52 -19.01 -22.33
CA VAL A 81 -3.93 -18.74 -20.96
C VAL A 81 -4.90 -17.57 -20.95
N THR A 82 -5.93 -17.68 -20.13
CA THR A 82 -6.89 -16.61 -19.85
C THR A 82 -6.81 -16.24 -18.38
N ALA A 83 -6.61 -14.96 -18.09
CA ALA A 83 -6.41 -14.47 -16.72
C ALA A 83 -7.04 -13.10 -16.51
N GLU A 84 -7.38 -12.78 -15.26
CA GLU A 84 -7.84 -11.45 -14.86
C GLU A 84 -6.63 -10.52 -14.69
N CYS A 85 -6.68 -9.38 -15.37
CA CYS A 85 -5.68 -8.33 -15.28
C CYS A 85 -6.13 -7.24 -14.30
N SER A 86 -5.70 -7.37 -13.05
CA SER A 86 -6.10 -6.47 -11.95
C SER A 86 -5.58 -5.04 -12.11
N SER A 87 -4.46 -4.87 -12.83
CA SER A 87 -3.85 -3.57 -13.09
C SER A 87 -4.06 -3.09 -14.53
N CYS A 88 -4.98 -3.67 -15.29
CA CYS A 88 -5.34 -3.16 -16.61
C CYS A 88 -6.15 -1.86 -16.50
N SER A 89 -6.05 -0.98 -17.51
CA SER A 89 -6.83 0.26 -17.53
C SER A 89 -8.32 -0.05 -17.68
N SER A 90 -9.18 0.69 -16.98
CA SER A 90 -10.64 0.60 -17.12
C SER A 90 -11.17 1.07 -18.47
N ASP A 91 -10.32 1.75 -19.24
CA ASP A 91 -10.67 2.29 -20.56
C ASP A 91 -10.54 1.24 -21.67
N LEU A 92 -9.93 0.10 -21.37
CA LEU A 92 -9.76 -1.01 -22.32
C LEU A 92 -11.12 -1.62 -22.70
N VAL A 93 -11.21 -2.06 -23.96
CA VAL A 93 -12.37 -2.73 -24.52
C VAL A 93 -11.99 -4.09 -25.08
N GLU A 94 -12.99 -4.95 -25.25
CA GLU A 94 -12.80 -6.27 -25.87
C GLU A 94 -12.18 -6.13 -27.27
N GLY A 95 -11.14 -6.92 -27.53
CA GLY A 95 -10.37 -6.91 -28.76
C GLY A 95 -9.08 -6.09 -28.72
N ASP A 96 -8.89 -5.21 -27.72
CA ASP A 96 -7.67 -4.44 -27.56
C ASP A 96 -6.46 -5.36 -27.31
N ILE A 97 -5.29 -4.95 -27.79
CA ILE A 97 -4.02 -5.61 -27.50
C ILE A 97 -3.27 -4.78 -26.46
N VAL A 98 -2.89 -5.44 -25.37
CA VAL A 98 -2.16 -4.83 -24.27
C VAL A 98 -0.94 -5.66 -23.93
N GLN A 99 0.14 -4.98 -23.55
CA GLN A 99 1.32 -5.67 -23.06
C GLN A 99 1.13 -5.95 -21.58
N ILE A 100 1.24 -7.23 -21.19
CA ILE A 100 1.12 -7.69 -19.81
C ILE A 100 2.43 -8.28 -19.31
N ARG A 101 2.51 -8.47 -18.00
CA ARG A 101 3.55 -9.18 -17.29
C ARG A 101 2.90 -10.24 -16.43
N TYR A 102 3.40 -11.47 -16.52
CA TYR A 102 2.89 -12.62 -15.76
C TYR A 102 4.05 -13.43 -15.17
N ASP A 103 3.81 -14.18 -14.09
CA ASP A 103 4.79 -15.12 -13.54
C ASP A 103 4.66 -16.48 -14.26
N PRO A 104 5.71 -17.00 -14.91
CA PRO A 104 5.65 -18.32 -15.55
C PRO A 104 5.40 -19.48 -14.58
N ALA A 105 5.65 -19.31 -13.27
CA ALA A 105 5.30 -20.31 -12.26
C ALA A 105 3.80 -20.33 -11.93
N PHE A 106 3.09 -19.23 -12.22
CA PHE A 106 1.69 -19.00 -11.85
C PHE A 106 0.97 -18.27 -12.99
N LEU A 107 0.49 -19.04 -13.98
CA LEU A 107 0.02 -18.48 -15.25
C LEU A 107 -1.33 -17.73 -15.15
N ASP A 108 -2.17 -18.13 -14.20
CA ASP A 108 -3.54 -17.62 -13.99
C ASP A 108 -3.64 -16.56 -12.90
N SER A 109 -2.55 -16.33 -12.16
CA SER A 109 -2.47 -15.40 -11.05
C SER A 109 -1.39 -14.35 -11.32
N ASP A 110 -1.60 -13.14 -10.79
CA ASP A 110 -0.66 -12.03 -10.92
C ASP A 110 -0.34 -11.59 -12.36
N VAL A 111 -1.39 -11.37 -13.16
CA VAL A 111 -1.26 -10.74 -14.48
C VAL A 111 -1.41 -9.22 -14.38
N GLU A 112 -0.38 -8.49 -14.80
CA GLU A 112 -0.32 -7.04 -14.70
C GLU A 112 -0.04 -6.34 -16.03
N ALA A 113 -0.63 -5.17 -16.27
CA ALA A 113 -0.33 -4.38 -17.45
C ALA A 113 1.08 -3.74 -17.37
N VAL A 114 1.90 -3.96 -18.39
CA VAL A 114 3.24 -3.35 -18.49
C VAL A 114 3.07 -1.84 -18.62
N GLY A 115 3.64 -1.12 -17.66
CA GLY A 115 3.65 0.34 -17.67
C GLY A 115 2.51 1.00 -16.92
N ASN A 116 1.59 0.24 -16.29
CA ASN A 116 0.61 0.88 -15.41
C ASN A 116 1.27 1.29 -14.07
N ARG A 117 1.59 2.59 -13.94
CA ARG A 117 2.35 3.17 -12.82
C ARG A 117 1.49 3.38 -11.55
N GLY A 118 0.24 2.92 -11.54
CA GLY A 118 -0.73 3.17 -10.47
C GLY A 118 -0.24 2.72 -9.09
N HIS A 119 0.24 1.48 -8.98
CA HIS A 119 0.74 0.92 -7.71
C HIS A 119 2.08 1.56 -7.28
N ARG A 120 2.95 1.87 -8.25
CA ARG A 120 4.24 2.54 -8.01
C ARG A 120 4.08 3.95 -7.40
N ARG A 121 3.03 4.68 -7.79
CA ARG A 121 2.72 5.99 -7.20
C ARG A 121 2.24 5.85 -5.75
N MET A 122 1.36 4.90 -5.47
CA MET A 122 0.84 4.67 -4.11
C MET A 122 1.96 4.26 -3.14
N ALA A 123 2.87 3.37 -3.55
CA ALA A 123 4.02 2.98 -2.72
C ALA A 123 4.98 4.15 -2.43
N LEU A 124 5.20 5.04 -3.41
CA LEU A 124 6.03 6.24 -3.22
C LEU A 124 5.35 7.29 -2.31
N PHE A 125 4.03 7.48 -2.45
CA PHE A 125 3.27 8.36 -1.56
C PHE A 125 3.28 7.86 -0.11
N ALA A 126 3.13 6.56 0.10
CA ALA A 126 3.22 5.96 1.43
C ALA A 126 4.61 6.18 2.06
N LEU A 127 5.68 5.95 1.31
CA LEU A 127 7.06 6.24 1.75
C LEU A 127 7.27 7.71 2.09
N ALA A 128 6.76 8.63 1.26
CA ALA A 128 6.88 10.06 1.49
C ALA A 128 6.13 10.51 2.76
N MET A 129 4.94 9.96 3.02
CA MET A 129 4.18 10.23 4.24
C MET A 129 4.91 9.73 5.49
N VAL A 130 5.49 8.53 5.45
CA VAL A 130 6.28 7.99 6.57
C VAL A 130 7.54 8.84 6.83
N ALA A 131 8.21 9.30 5.78
CA ALA A 131 9.36 10.20 5.91
C ALA A 131 8.95 11.56 6.52
N CYS A 132 7.81 12.12 6.13
CA CYS A 132 7.32 13.36 6.74
C CYS A 132 6.98 13.18 8.23
N LEU A 133 6.32 12.08 8.59
CA LEU A 133 5.96 11.80 9.97
C LEU A 133 7.19 11.58 10.87
N SER A 134 8.24 10.93 10.37
CA SER A 134 9.48 10.72 11.13
C SER A 134 10.25 12.03 11.36
N VAL A 135 10.23 12.96 10.40
CA VAL A 135 10.81 14.31 10.57
C VAL A 135 10.03 15.10 11.62
N VAL A 136 8.70 15.10 11.57
CA VAL A 136 7.86 15.81 12.56
C VAL A 136 8.08 15.23 13.97
N ALA A 137 8.18 13.91 14.10
CA ALA A 137 8.49 13.24 15.36
C ALA A 137 9.88 13.61 15.89
N GLY A 138 10.90 13.67 15.01
CA GLY A 138 12.25 14.08 15.37
C GLY A 138 12.34 15.53 15.84
N VAL A 139 11.62 16.45 15.18
CA VAL A 139 11.56 17.87 15.55
C VAL A 139 10.80 18.08 16.87
N THR A 140 9.73 17.34 17.11
CA THR A 140 9.00 17.41 18.39
C THR A 140 9.81 16.83 19.55
N ALA A 141 10.51 15.71 19.35
CA ALA A 141 11.39 15.12 20.35
C ALA A 141 12.57 16.04 20.72
N THR A 142 13.20 16.70 19.73
CA THR A 142 14.30 17.65 19.98
C THR A 142 13.83 18.91 20.70
N ARG A 143 12.63 19.41 20.41
CA ARG A 143 12.03 20.54 21.16
C ARG A 143 11.68 20.18 22.60
N LEU A 144 11.20 18.96 22.85
CA LEU A 144 10.91 18.47 24.19
C LEU A 144 12.18 18.25 25.03
N ARG A 145 13.32 17.94 24.41
CA ARG A 145 14.60 17.72 25.11
C ARG A 145 15.35 19.02 25.44
N ARG A 146 14.99 20.14 24.80
CA ARG A 146 15.59 21.48 25.04
C ARG A 146 14.80 22.33 26.04
N ARG A 147 13.65 21.87 26.50
CA ARG A 147 12.90 22.45 27.62
C ARG A 147 13.16 21.62 28.87
#